data_AF-A0A7K4IQ86-F1
#
_entry.id   AF-A0A7K4IQ86-F1
#
_cell.length_a   1.000
_cell.length_b   1.000
_cell.length_c   1.000
_cell.angle_alpha   90.00
_cell.angle_beta   90.00
_cell.angle_gamma   90.00
#
_symmetry.space_group_name_H-M   'P 1'
#
loop_
_entity.id
_entity.type
_entity.pdbx_description
1 polymer ?
#
loop_
_entity_poly.entity_id
_entity_poly.type
_entity_poly.pdbx_seq_one_letter_code
_entity_poly.pdbx_strand_id
1 'polypeptide(L)'
;MMTEQSEKLPISEFYKVIDYVTIFKSEKWWEAIVVFESYGKRSIGLYLWQKREDTWKRKHKFNVRNMDEWNKIKNAIEQLAPKLGSK
;
A
#
# COMPACT_ATOMS: atom_id res chain seq x y z
N MET A 1 -13.30 -17.37 22.75
CA MET A 1 -12.43 -17.33 21.55
C MET A 1 -12.77 -16.05 20.80
N MET A 2 -11.88 -15.06 20.78
CA MET A 2 -12.10 -13.87 19.94
C MET A 2 -11.64 -14.24 18.54
N THR A 3 -12.58 -14.33 17.61
CA THR A 3 -12.26 -14.36 16.19
C THR A 3 -11.62 -13.01 15.85
N GLU A 4 -10.31 -12.98 15.59
CA GLU A 4 -9.66 -11.81 15.00
C GLU A 4 -10.31 -11.57 13.63
N GLN A 5 -11.32 -10.72 13.61
CA GLN A 5 -11.96 -10.28 12.38
C GLN A 5 -10.92 -9.40 11.68
N SER A 6 -10.31 -9.92 10.61
CA SER A 6 -9.31 -9.20 9.84
C SER A 6 -9.89 -7.85 9.41
N GLU A 7 -9.37 -6.76 9.96
CA GLU A 7 -9.83 -5.40 9.66
C GLU A 7 -9.67 -5.14 8.15
N LYS A 8 -10.74 -4.63 7.50
CA LYS A 8 -10.73 -4.31 6.06
C LYS A 8 -9.77 -3.15 5.78
N LEU A 9 -9.07 -3.19 4.64
CA LEU A 9 -8.24 -2.08 4.21
C LEU A 9 -9.07 -0.78 4.10
N PRO A 10 -8.59 0.36 4.63
CA PRO A 10 -9.28 1.65 4.59
C PRO A 10 -9.14 2.33 3.21
N ILE A 11 -9.67 1.66 2.20
CA ILE A 11 -9.73 2.08 0.80
C ILE A 11 -11.20 2.32 0.44
N SER A 12 -11.45 3.39 -0.31
CA SER A 12 -12.79 3.69 -0.83
C SER A 12 -13.33 2.52 -1.66
N GLU A 13 -14.61 2.19 -1.47
CA GLU A 13 -15.31 1.11 -2.19
C GLU A 13 -15.40 1.35 -3.70
N PHE A 14 -15.12 2.57 -4.15
CA PHE A 14 -14.92 2.89 -5.57
C PHE A 14 -13.85 2.00 -6.21
N TYR A 15 -12.81 1.61 -5.47
CA TYR A 15 -11.76 0.72 -5.96
C TYR A 15 -12.11 -0.72 -5.66
N LYS A 16 -12.02 -1.59 -6.67
CA LYS A 16 -12.06 -3.04 -6.46
C LYS A 16 -10.67 -3.50 -6.04
N VAL A 17 -10.48 -3.83 -4.77
CA VAL A 17 -9.24 -4.45 -4.28
C VAL A 17 -9.18 -5.89 -4.82
N ILE A 18 -8.10 -6.21 -5.52
CA ILE A 18 -7.84 -7.54 -6.08
C ILE A 18 -7.04 -8.38 -5.07
N ASP A 19 -5.97 -7.80 -4.53
CA ASP A 19 -5.11 -8.42 -3.52
C ASP A 19 -4.29 -7.36 -2.79
N TYR A 20 -3.68 -7.71 -1.66
CA TYR A 20 -2.81 -6.82 -0.91
C TYR A 20 -1.81 -7.55 0.00
N VAL A 21 -0.72 -6.84 0.29
CA VAL A 21 0.26 -7.21 1.33
C VAL A 21 0.37 -6.06 2.32
N THR A 22 0.15 -6.33 3.61
CA THR A 22 0.49 -5.39 4.67
C THR A 22 2.00 -5.44 4.92
N ILE A 23 2.67 -4.29 4.80
CA ILE A 23 4.11 -4.17 5.06
C ILE A 23 4.35 -3.89 6.55
N PHE A 24 3.51 -3.04 7.13
CA PHE A 24 3.60 -2.65 8.53
C PHE A 24 2.22 -2.26 9.06
N LYS A 25 1.90 -2.66 10.29
CA LYS A 25 0.69 -2.21 10.99
C LYS A 25 0.95 -2.09 12.48
N SER A 26 0.53 -0.97 13.04
CA SER A 26 0.54 -0.63 14.47
C SER A 26 -0.76 0.07 14.84
N GLU A 27 -0.91 0.49 16.10
CA GLU A 27 -2.09 1.25 16.56
C GLU A 27 -2.23 2.61 15.85
N LYS A 28 -1.13 3.20 15.37
CA LYS A 28 -1.12 4.54 14.78
C LYS A 28 -0.91 4.56 13.27
N TRP A 29 -0.27 3.53 12.71
CA TRP A 29 0.17 3.51 11.32
C TRP A 29 -0.12 2.18 10.64
N TRP A 30 -0.54 2.25 9.38
CA TRP A 30 -0.74 1.07 8.54
C TRP A 30 -0.18 1.36 7.15
N GLU A 31 0.76 0.53 6.72
CA GLU A 31 1.35 0.54 5.39
C GLU A 31 1.00 -0.75 4.64
N ALA A 32 0.54 -0.62 3.39
CA ALA A 32 0.23 -1.76 2.55
C ALA A 32 0.49 -1.48 1.06
N ILE A 33 0.82 -2.54 0.34
CA ILE A 33 0.90 -2.59 -1.12
C ILE A 33 -0.36 -3.29 -1.61
N VAL A 34 -1.12 -2.65 -2.49
CA VAL A 34 -2.46 -3.09 -2.87
C VAL A 34 -2.60 -3.13 -4.38
N VAL A 35 -2.99 -4.28 -4.94
CA VAL A 35 -3.43 -4.34 -6.33
C VAL A 35 -4.91 -4.01 -6.35
N PHE A 36 -5.29 -2.98 -7.09
CA PHE A 36 -6.68 -2.57 -7.22
C PHE A 36 -7.05 -2.28 -8.67
N GLU A 37 -8.35 -2.34 -8.96
CA GLU A 37 -8.92 -2.00 -10.25
C GLU A 37 -9.82 -0.76 -10.13
N SER A 38 -9.74 0.11 -11.13
CA SER A 38 -10.68 1.23 -11.33
C SER A 38 -10.83 1.49 -12.83
N TYR A 39 -12.05 1.76 -13.28
CA TYR A 39 -12.35 2.01 -14.70
C TYR A 39 -11.77 0.91 -15.63
N GLY A 40 -11.83 -0.36 -15.21
CA GLY A 40 -11.34 -1.51 -15.97
C GLY A 40 -9.81 -1.63 -16.08
N LYS A 41 -9.04 -0.82 -15.34
CA LYS A 41 -7.57 -0.87 -15.33
C LYS A 41 -7.06 -1.25 -13.95
N ARG A 42 -6.07 -2.15 -13.92
CA ARG A 42 -5.37 -2.53 -12.70
C ARG A 42 -4.19 -1.60 -12.43
N SER A 43 -3.92 -1.38 -11.15
CA SER A 43 -2.75 -0.61 -10.68
C SER A 43 -2.31 -1.14 -9.32
N ILE A 44 -1.05 -0.92 -8.98
CA ILE A 44 -0.54 -1.13 -7.62
C ILE A 44 -0.59 0.20 -6.89
N GLY A 45 -1.11 0.22 -5.67
CA GLY A 45 -1.09 1.36 -4.76
C GLY A 45 -0.23 1.06 -3.55
N LEU A 46 0.73 1.93 -3.27
CA LEU A 46 1.48 1.99 -2.03
C LEU A 46 0.75 2.97 -1.13
N TYR A 47 0.18 2.46 -0.04
CA TYR A 47 -0.62 3.24 0.89
C TYR A 47 0.06 3.35 2.25
N LEU A 48 -0.03 4.54 2.83
CA LEU A 48 0.20 4.75 4.26
C LEU A 48 -1.03 5.43 4.85
N TRP A 49 -1.61 4.84 5.89
CA TRP A 49 -2.66 5.42 6.69
C TRP A 49 -2.15 5.74 8.09
N GLN A 50 -2.70 6.81 8.67
CA GLN A 50 -2.51 7.20 10.04
C GLN A 50 -3.86 7.12 10.76
N LYS A 51 -3.91 6.47 11.93
CA LYS A 51 -5.10 6.45 12.77
C LYS A 51 -5.28 7.82 13.45
N ARG A 52 -6.46 8.42 13.31
CA ARG A 52 -6.87 9.68 13.94
C ARG A 52 -8.29 9.51 14.46
N GLU A 53 -8.51 9.74 15.75
CA GLU A 53 -9.85 9.63 16.37
C GLU A 53 -10.54 8.32 15.96
N ASP A 54 -9.82 7.23 16.18
CA ASP A 54 -10.19 5.86 15.83
C ASP A 54 -10.43 5.52 14.36
N THR A 55 -10.23 6.48 13.46
CA THR A 55 -10.41 6.28 12.02
C THR A 55 -9.07 6.30 11.29
N TRP A 56 -8.87 5.33 10.39
CA TRP A 56 -7.75 5.37 9.45
C TRP A 56 -7.94 6.48 8.42
N LYS A 57 -6.99 7.42 8.38
CA LYS A 57 -6.94 8.48 7.37
C LYS A 57 -5.73 8.27 6.48
N ARG A 58 -5.94 8.30 5.16
CA ARG A 58 -4.87 8.14 4.17
C ARG A 58 -3.89 9.30 4.27
N LYS A 59 -2.64 8.99 4.64
CA LYS A 59 -1.55 9.96 4.74
C LYS A 59 -0.77 10.06 3.42
N HIS A 60 -0.42 8.91 2.84
CA HIS A 60 0.24 8.84 1.53
C HIS A 60 -0.42 7.79 0.63
N LYS A 61 -0.36 8.06 -0.67
CA LYS A 61 -0.73 7.14 -1.73
C LYS A 61 0.17 7.39 -2.93
N PHE A 62 0.85 6.35 -3.39
CA PHE A 62 1.58 6.36 -4.64
C PHE A 62 1.08 5.20 -5.52
N ASN A 63 0.91 5.43 -6.81
CA ASN A 63 0.38 4.42 -7.72
C ASN A 63 1.41 4.04 -8.79
N VAL A 64 1.44 2.75 -9.13
CA VAL A 64 2.13 2.20 -10.30
C VAL A 64 1.07 1.68 -11.25
N ARG A 65 1.00 2.25 -12.45
CA ARG A 65 -0.15 2.08 -13.36
C ARG A 65 0.05 0.96 -14.39
N ASN A 66 1.29 0.54 -14.63
CA ASN A 66 1.63 -0.48 -15.61
C ASN A 66 3.02 -1.08 -15.32
N MET A 67 3.39 -2.11 -16.08
CA MET A 67 4.65 -2.83 -15.93
C MET A 67 5.89 -1.99 -16.27
N ASP A 68 5.78 -1.03 -17.20
CA ASP A 68 6.93 -0.17 -17.55
C ASP A 68 7.26 0.80 -16.42
N GLU A 69 6.24 1.42 -15.80
CA GLU A 69 6.40 2.26 -14.62
C GLU A 69 6.94 1.44 -13.44
N TRP A 70 6.45 0.21 -13.25
CA TRP A 70 6.97 -0.72 -12.24
C TRP A 70 8.46 -0.99 -12.43
N ASN A 71 8.88 -1.39 -13.64
CA ASN A 71 10.26 -1.74 -13.92
C ASN A 71 11.21 -0.55 -13.69
N LYS A 72 10.80 0.67 -14.08
CA LYS A 72 11.60 1.88 -13.80
C LYS A 72 11.78 2.14 -12.31
N ILE A 73 10.69 2.06 -11.54
CA ILE A 73 10.73 2.28 -10.09
C ILE A 73 11.55 1.19 -9.40
N LYS A 74 11.30 -0.08 -9.72
CA LYS A 74 12.02 -1.23 -9.19
C LYS A 74 13.53 -1.07 -9.41
N ASN A 75 13.94 -0.79 -10.65
CA ASN A 75 15.35 -0.63 -10.99
C ASN A 75 15.99 0.54 -10.22
N ALA A 76 15.28 1.67 -10.08
CA ALA A 76 15.77 2.81 -9.31
C ALA A 76 15.90 2.49 -7.80
N ILE A 77 14.95 1.74 -7.24
CA ILE A 77 15.02 1.25 -5.85
C ILE A 77 16.23 0.32 -5.70
N GLU A 78 16.37 -0.67 -6.58
CA GLU A 78 17.49 -1.63 -6.54
C GLU A 78 18.84 -0.94 -6.69
N GLN A 79 18.95 0.09 -7.54
CA GLN A 79 20.16 0.90 -7.70
C GLN A 79 20.53 1.65 -6.41
N LEU A 80 19.54 2.11 -5.64
CA LEU A 80 19.77 2.93 -4.43
C LEU A 80 19.81 2.09 -3.14
N ALA A 81 19.21 0.91 -3.13
CA ALA A 81 19.13 0.04 -1.95
C ALA A 81 20.49 -0.28 -1.30
N PRO A 82 21.60 -0.49 -2.02
CA PRO A 82 22.92 -0.68 -1.41
C PRO A 82 23.35 0.47 -0.49
N LYS A 83 22.85 1.70 -0.71
CA LYS A 83 23.17 2.87 0.13
C LYS A 83 22.48 2.81 1.50
N LEU A 84 21.49 1.95 1.69
CA LEU A 84 20.86 1.75 3.00
C LEU A 84 21.78 0.97 3.97
N GLY A 85 22.72 0.20 3.43
CA GLY A 85 23.78 -0.45 4.20
C GLY A 85 24.92 0.50 4.52
N SER A 86 24.71 1.45 5.43
CA SER A 86 25.78 2.26 6.03
C SER A 86 25.33 2.90 7.35
N LYS A 87 25.34 2.09 8.42
CA LYS A 87 25.97 2.38 9.71
C LYS A 87 25.93 1.15 10.60
#